data_AF-A0A143QLP0-F1
#
_entry.id   AF-A0A143QLP0-F1
#
_cell.length_a   1.000
_cell.length_b   1.000
_cell.length_c   1.000
_cell.angle_alpha   90.00
_cell.angle_beta   90.00
_cell.angle_gamma   90.00
#
_symmetry.space_group_name_H-M   'P 1'
#
loop_
_entity.id
_entity.type
_entity.pdbx_description
1 polymer ?
#
loop_
_entity_poly.entity_id
_entity_poly.type
_entity_poly.pdbx_seq_one_letter_code
_entity_poly.pdbx_strand_id
1 'polypeptide(L)'
;MTVHVEDTEAHRIAARIVTPLGKEAVVTTASNYELDHSATPWLPPMLVAGMRKNWSIAFDGPVDSTALRGAPEAQRVFLDWYPRRFHGISVSADPSDALSDGRGVGCFFSGGVDSFYSAITESDRITHLIFVHGFDISAGNEDLASRALASARDAAAELGKPLIEVKTTLRSAFGDRLPLDWGYDLHGAALAHVGLALSGHLSTVMIPSSNSRWDLLPWGSHPDLDPLWSSSSVTFDHHELEVNRLGKLRRIGLDETAMKHLRVCWENRDGRFNCGVCFKCIRTKIGLAAAGAESEALPGPIDLHAVRSLTLTNRQCHHLRNGLAAMEEAGVTDDGVVAAVDTAIRRRRWRQAASYLRRARSISIGLIRRRVS
;
A
#
# COMPACT_ATOMS: atom_id res chain seq x y z
N MET A 1 -11.76 9.57 -20.60
CA MET A 1 -10.31 9.26 -20.53
C MET A 1 -10.10 8.09 -21.45
N THR A 2 -9.10 8.16 -22.32
CA THR A 2 -8.78 7.08 -23.25
C THR A 2 -7.45 6.48 -22.87
N VAL A 3 -7.36 5.16 -22.89
CA VAL A 3 -6.17 4.39 -22.54
C VAL A 3 -5.71 3.69 -23.80
N HIS A 4 -4.51 4.03 -24.23
CA HIS A 4 -3.86 3.46 -25.41
C HIS A 4 -2.72 2.55 -24.98
N VAL A 5 -2.84 1.24 -25.19
CA VAL A 5 -1.75 0.31 -24.90
C VAL A 5 -0.74 0.37 -26.05
N GLU A 6 0.46 0.87 -25.77
CA GLU A 6 1.50 1.12 -26.78
C GLU A 6 2.88 0.74 -26.24
N ASP A 7 3.88 0.66 -27.13
CA ASP A 7 5.28 0.38 -26.78
C ASP A 7 5.49 -0.85 -25.87
N THR A 8 4.80 -1.95 -26.18
CA THR A 8 4.90 -3.20 -25.41
C THR A 8 6.02 -4.10 -25.94
N GLU A 9 6.88 -4.55 -25.03
CA GLU A 9 7.94 -5.53 -25.23
C GLU A 9 7.68 -6.68 -24.24
N ALA A 10 8.22 -7.89 -24.47
CA ALA A 10 7.91 -9.07 -23.65
C ALA A 10 7.99 -8.80 -22.12
N HIS A 11 8.97 -8.00 -21.69
CA HIS A 11 9.24 -7.69 -20.28
C HIS A 11 8.77 -6.28 -19.85
N ARG A 12 8.04 -5.56 -20.70
CA ARG A 12 7.64 -4.17 -20.46
C ARG A 12 6.33 -3.85 -21.16
N ILE A 13 5.38 -3.33 -20.40
CA ILE A 13 4.14 -2.76 -20.92
C ILE A 13 4.08 -1.26 -20.70
N ALA A 14 3.48 -0.54 -21.63
CA ALA A 14 3.20 0.87 -21.48
C ALA A 14 1.79 1.21 -21.94
N ALA A 15 1.27 2.29 -21.38
CA ALA A 15 0.02 2.88 -21.82
C ALA A 15 0.11 4.40 -21.83
N ARG A 16 -0.35 5.01 -22.91
CA ARG A 16 -0.59 6.45 -22.99
C ARG A 16 -2.03 6.75 -22.64
N ILE A 17 -2.19 7.56 -21.60
CA ILE A 17 -3.48 7.90 -21.01
C ILE A 17 -3.80 9.34 -21.37
N VAL A 18 -4.89 9.53 -22.10
CA VAL A 18 -5.36 10.85 -22.54
C VAL A 18 -6.59 11.24 -21.71
N THR A 19 -6.43 12.28 -20.90
CA THR A 19 -7.53 12.83 -20.09
C THR A 19 -8.51 13.63 -20.96
N PRO A 20 -9.78 13.81 -20.53
CA PRO A 20 -10.73 14.68 -21.25
C PRO A 20 -10.29 16.14 -21.38
N LEU A 21 -9.28 16.55 -20.61
CA LEU A 21 -8.68 17.89 -20.66
C LEU A 21 -7.51 18.00 -21.65
N GLY A 22 -7.25 16.96 -22.45
CA GLY A 22 -6.15 16.90 -23.40
C GLY A 22 -4.76 16.73 -22.77
N LYS A 23 -4.67 16.50 -21.45
CA LYS A 23 -3.41 16.13 -20.80
C LYS A 23 -3.10 14.66 -21.03
N GLU A 24 -1.84 14.38 -21.31
CA GLU A 24 -1.34 13.03 -21.53
C GLU A 24 -0.39 12.59 -20.40
N ALA A 25 -0.44 11.30 -20.09
CA ALA A 25 0.54 10.63 -19.24
C ALA A 25 0.92 9.30 -19.87
N VAL A 26 2.21 9.04 -19.99
CA VAL A 26 2.73 7.71 -20.36
C VAL A 26 3.10 6.99 -19.07
N VAL A 27 2.52 5.82 -18.86
CA VAL A 27 2.82 4.94 -17.74
C VAL A 27 3.50 3.70 -18.27
N THR A 28 4.52 3.24 -17.56
CA THR A 28 5.33 2.07 -17.92
C THR A 28 5.43 1.13 -16.74
N THR A 29 5.37 -0.17 -17.00
CA THR A 29 5.64 -1.23 -16.04
C THR A 29 6.58 -2.24 -16.69
N ALA A 30 7.68 -2.58 -16.03
CA ALA A 30 8.68 -3.53 -16.50
C ALA A 30 8.93 -4.60 -15.43
N SER A 31 9.35 -5.80 -15.85
CA SER A 31 9.59 -6.94 -14.99
C SER A 31 10.75 -7.80 -15.47
N ASN A 32 11.36 -8.58 -14.58
CA ASN A 32 12.25 -9.69 -14.97
C ASN A 32 11.49 -10.92 -15.52
N TYR A 33 10.15 -10.89 -15.51
CA TYR A 33 9.26 -11.88 -16.12
C TYR A 33 8.51 -11.26 -17.30
N GLU A 34 8.00 -12.10 -18.21
CA GLU A 34 7.13 -11.62 -19.28
C GLU A 34 5.81 -11.06 -18.72
N LEU A 35 5.25 -10.05 -19.38
CA LEU A 35 4.05 -9.35 -18.94
C LEU A 35 2.86 -9.58 -19.89
N ASP A 36 1.66 -9.37 -19.37
CA ASP A 36 0.40 -9.35 -20.14
C ASP A 36 0.25 -8.01 -20.89
N HIS A 37 0.17 -8.08 -22.21
CA HIS A 37 0.13 -6.90 -23.09
C HIS A 37 -1.31 -6.43 -23.42
N SER A 38 -2.34 -7.02 -22.79
CA SER A 38 -3.73 -6.59 -22.97
C SER A 38 -4.01 -5.28 -22.23
N ALA A 39 -5.24 -4.75 -22.39
CA ALA A 39 -5.70 -3.60 -21.62
C ALA A 39 -6.09 -3.96 -20.17
N THR A 40 -6.20 -5.25 -19.84
CA THR A 40 -6.67 -5.75 -18.52
C THR A 40 -5.90 -5.19 -17.33
N PRO A 41 -4.55 -5.17 -17.31
CA PRO A 41 -3.80 -4.64 -16.18
C PRO A 41 -4.08 -3.16 -15.91
N TRP A 42 -4.53 -2.42 -16.91
CA TRP A 42 -4.78 -0.98 -16.80
C TRP A 42 -6.17 -0.68 -16.23
N LEU A 43 -7.11 -1.63 -16.24
CA LEU A 43 -8.49 -1.40 -15.78
C LEU A 43 -8.56 -0.88 -14.33
N PRO A 44 -7.97 -1.54 -13.32
CA PRO A 44 -8.15 -1.13 -11.92
C PRO A 44 -7.72 0.31 -11.62
N PRO A 45 -6.47 0.75 -11.92
CA PRO A 45 -6.06 2.12 -11.58
C PRO A 45 -6.79 3.18 -12.41
N MET A 46 -7.17 2.86 -13.66
CA MET A 46 -7.94 3.77 -14.50
C MET A 46 -9.36 3.93 -13.96
N LEU A 47 -10.01 2.86 -13.49
CA LEU A 47 -11.33 2.89 -12.89
C LEU A 47 -11.35 3.84 -11.69
N VAL A 48 -10.42 3.67 -10.74
CA VAL A 48 -10.30 4.54 -9.55
C VAL A 48 -10.13 6.00 -9.96
N ALA A 49 -9.23 6.28 -10.91
CA ALA A 49 -8.98 7.64 -11.39
C ALA A 49 -10.21 8.25 -12.07
N GLY A 50 -10.88 7.48 -12.95
CA GLY A 50 -12.07 7.89 -13.66
C GLY A 50 -13.21 8.23 -12.70
N MET A 51 -13.48 7.38 -11.71
CA MET A 51 -14.49 7.66 -10.69
C MET A 51 -14.15 8.91 -9.85
N ARG A 52 -12.87 9.08 -9.47
CA ARG A 52 -12.42 10.23 -8.67
C ARG A 52 -12.57 11.56 -9.42
N LYS A 53 -12.45 11.54 -10.75
CA LYS A 53 -12.51 12.71 -11.63
C LYS A 53 -13.83 12.85 -12.39
N ASN A 54 -14.75 11.89 -12.24
CA ASN A 54 -15.98 11.79 -13.01
C ASN A 54 -15.73 11.73 -14.53
N TRP A 55 -14.82 10.84 -14.95
CA TRP A 55 -14.46 10.61 -16.34
C TRP A 55 -14.74 9.17 -16.73
N SER A 56 -15.65 8.98 -17.69
CA SER A 56 -15.80 7.70 -18.40
C SER A 56 -14.49 7.27 -19.04
N ILE A 57 -14.28 5.95 -19.14
CA ILE A 57 -13.03 5.36 -19.61
C ILE A 57 -13.29 4.57 -20.89
N ALA A 58 -12.41 4.71 -21.87
CA ALA A 58 -12.38 3.87 -23.06
C ALA A 58 -10.98 3.25 -23.21
N PHE A 59 -10.93 1.96 -23.48
CA PHE A 59 -9.71 1.22 -23.82
C PHE A 59 -9.72 0.94 -25.32
N ASP A 60 -8.56 1.08 -25.96
CA ASP A 60 -8.40 0.74 -27.38
C ASP A 60 -7.96 -0.72 -27.64
N GLY A 61 -7.75 -1.48 -26.57
CA GLY A 61 -7.46 -2.91 -26.59
C GLY A 61 -8.47 -3.72 -25.78
N PRO A 62 -8.48 -5.05 -25.95
CA PRO A 62 -9.40 -5.93 -25.23
C PRO A 62 -9.09 -5.97 -23.74
N VAL A 63 -10.15 -6.07 -22.94
CA VAL A 63 -10.09 -6.19 -21.48
C VAL A 63 -10.78 -7.49 -21.08
N ASP A 64 -10.24 -8.18 -20.08
CA ASP A 64 -10.79 -9.44 -19.58
C ASP A 64 -12.26 -9.31 -19.14
N SER A 65 -13.09 -10.28 -19.53
CA SER A 65 -14.54 -10.24 -19.28
C SER A 65 -14.89 -10.35 -17.79
N THR A 66 -14.10 -11.08 -17.00
CA THR A 66 -14.28 -11.19 -15.54
C THR A 66 -13.90 -9.88 -14.87
N ALA A 67 -12.79 -9.26 -15.27
CA ALA A 67 -12.39 -7.96 -14.76
C ALA A 67 -13.43 -6.86 -15.09
N LEU A 68 -14.01 -6.88 -16.30
CA LEU A 68 -15.11 -5.99 -16.67
C LEU A 68 -16.38 -6.22 -15.82
N ARG A 69 -16.68 -7.47 -15.45
CA ARG A 69 -17.80 -7.78 -14.53
C ARG A 69 -17.52 -7.33 -13.09
N GLY A 70 -16.26 -7.37 -12.65
CA GLY A 70 -15.85 -6.88 -11.32
C GLY A 70 -15.87 -5.36 -11.19
N ALA A 71 -15.66 -4.63 -12.30
CA ALA A 71 -15.59 -3.17 -12.27
C ALA A 71 -16.85 -2.47 -11.70
N PRO A 72 -18.10 -2.78 -12.11
CA PRO A 72 -19.30 -2.22 -11.48
C PRO A 72 -19.40 -2.45 -9.98
N GLU A 73 -18.96 -3.62 -9.50
CA GLU A 73 -18.97 -3.95 -8.07
C GLU A 73 -17.93 -3.13 -7.30
N ALA A 74 -16.72 -2.99 -7.86
CA ALA A 74 -15.69 -2.12 -7.29
C ALA A 74 -16.16 -0.66 -7.24
N GLN A 75 -16.88 -0.19 -8.28
CA GLN A 75 -17.49 1.14 -8.26
C GLN A 75 -18.50 1.29 -7.11
N ARG A 76 -19.36 0.29 -6.89
CA ARG A 76 -20.34 0.29 -5.79
C ARG A 76 -19.66 0.43 -4.43
N VAL A 77 -18.59 -0.33 -4.17
CA VAL A 77 -17.81 -0.23 -2.93
C VAL A 77 -17.27 1.18 -2.69
N PHE A 78 -16.65 1.80 -3.71
CA PHE A 78 -16.14 3.18 -3.59
C PHE A 78 -17.26 4.21 -3.39
N LEU A 79 -18.41 4.04 -4.05
CA LEU A 79 -19.56 4.93 -3.92
C LEU A 79 -20.18 4.85 -2.52
N ASP A 80 -20.24 3.65 -1.94
CA ASP A 80 -20.75 3.44 -0.58
C ASP A 80 -19.80 4.05 0.47
N TRP A 81 -18.50 3.85 0.32
CA TRP A 81 -17.50 4.38 1.25
C TRP A 81 -17.31 5.89 1.13
N TYR A 82 -17.35 6.42 -0.09
CA TYR A 82 -16.99 7.81 -0.38
C TYR A 82 -17.96 8.50 -1.36
N PRO A 83 -19.26 8.59 -1.03
CA PRO A 83 -20.31 9.07 -1.94
C PRO A 83 -20.14 10.53 -2.40
N ARG A 84 -19.28 11.31 -1.73
CA ARG A 84 -18.98 12.71 -2.09
C ARG A 84 -17.64 12.88 -2.84
N ARG A 85 -16.84 11.82 -2.97
CA ARG A 85 -15.50 11.87 -3.57
C ARG A 85 -15.41 11.09 -4.89
N PHE A 86 -16.25 10.06 -5.05
CA PHE A 86 -16.28 9.15 -6.19
C PHE A 86 -17.62 9.25 -6.91
N HIS A 87 -17.61 8.97 -8.21
CA HIS A 87 -18.78 9.00 -9.09
C HIS A 87 -18.83 7.71 -9.91
N GLY A 88 -20.05 7.23 -10.19
CA GLY A 88 -20.24 6.15 -11.15
C GLY A 88 -19.89 6.63 -12.56
N ILE A 89 -19.15 5.81 -13.29
CA ILE A 89 -18.70 6.10 -14.66
C ILE A 89 -18.98 4.92 -15.58
N SER A 90 -19.01 5.18 -16.88
CA SER A 90 -19.02 4.13 -17.90
C SER A 90 -17.60 3.68 -18.26
N VAL A 91 -17.46 2.39 -18.54
CA VAL A 91 -16.24 1.76 -19.05
C VAL A 91 -16.56 1.13 -20.41
N SER A 92 -15.79 1.47 -21.44
CA SER A 92 -15.94 0.95 -22.80
C SER A 92 -14.68 0.19 -23.18
N ALA A 93 -14.82 -1.10 -23.44
CA ALA A 93 -13.75 -1.99 -23.91
C ALA A 93 -14.37 -3.22 -24.58
N ASP A 94 -13.64 -3.84 -25.50
CA ASP A 94 -14.02 -5.13 -26.05
C ASP A 94 -13.69 -6.24 -25.04
N PRO A 95 -14.64 -7.13 -24.70
CA PRO A 95 -14.38 -8.21 -23.77
C PRO A 95 -13.49 -9.28 -24.42
N SER A 96 -12.60 -9.86 -23.63
CA SER A 96 -11.82 -11.05 -23.99
C SER A 96 -11.80 -12.03 -22.83
N ASP A 97 -11.58 -13.30 -23.14
CA ASP A 97 -11.33 -14.33 -22.13
C ASP A 97 -9.94 -14.90 -22.37
N ALA A 98 -9.13 -14.94 -21.32
CA ALA A 98 -7.82 -15.57 -21.35
C ALA A 98 -7.83 -16.69 -20.33
N LEU A 99 -7.80 -17.94 -20.81
CA LEU A 99 -7.67 -19.11 -19.95
C LEU A 99 -6.28 -19.69 -20.17
N SER A 100 -5.51 -19.74 -19.10
CA SER A 100 -4.38 -20.65 -19.01
C SER A 100 -4.50 -21.42 -17.70
N ASP A 101 -3.94 -22.61 -17.63
CA ASP A 101 -3.85 -23.43 -16.42
C ASP A 101 -2.38 -23.63 -16.01
N GLY A 102 -2.12 -24.06 -14.77
CA GLY A 102 -0.78 -24.46 -14.30
C GLY A 102 0.16 -23.33 -13.84
N ARG A 103 -0.35 -22.11 -13.64
CA ARG A 103 0.42 -20.95 -13.13
C ARG A 103 0.48 -20.90 -11.60
N GLY A 104 1.52 -20.24 -11.09
CA GLY A 104 1.84 -20.18 -9.66
C GLY A 104 0.94 -19.24 -8.83
N VAL A 105 1.19 -19.24 -7.52
CA VAL A 105 0.66 -18.27 -6.56
C VAL A 105 1.75 -17.25 -6.23
N GLY A 106 1.46 -15.97 -6.47
CA GLY A 106 2.35 -14.86 -6.12
C GLY A 106 1.93 -14.18 -4.83
N CYS A 107 2.86 -13.65 -4.05
CA CYS A 107 2.58 -12.83 -2.87
C CYS A 107 3.33 -11.50 -2.94
N PHE A 108 2.63 -10.37 -2.77
CA PHE A 108 3.28 -9.08 -2.71
C PHE A 108 4.22 -8.99 -1.51
N PHE A 109 5.48 -8.68 -1.79
CA PHE A 109 6.57 -8.76 -0.83
C PHE A 109 7.42 -7.48 -0.83
N SER A 110 7.10 -6.57 0.10
CA SER A 110 7.85 -5.32 0.29
C SER A 110 8.97 -5.42 1.34
N GLY A 111 9.13 -6.60 1.95
CA GLY A 111 9.95 -6.83 3.14
C GLY A 111 9.32 -6.29 4.44
N GLY A 112 8.06 -5.85 4.41
CA GLY A 112 7.35 -5.37 5.59
C GLY A 112 6.79 -6.48 6.47
N VAL A 113 6.30 -6.10 7.66
CA VAL A 113 5.67 -7.01 8.64
C VAL A 113 4.58 -7.86 7.99
N ASP A 114 3.69 -7.22 7.24
CA ASP A 114 2.50 -7.87 6.69
C ASP A 114 2.88 -8.87 5.58
N SER A 115 3.82 -8.50 4.72
CA SER A 115 4.30 -9.38 3.65
C SER A 115 5.17 -10.53 4.16
N PHE A 116 6.02 -10.30 5.16
CA PHE A 116 6.77 -11.40 5.80
C PHE A 116 5.84 -12.39 6.46
N TYR A 117 4.82 -11.91 7.19
CA TYR A 117 3.84 -12.78 7.81
C TYR A 117 3.22 -13.71 6.76
N SER A 118 2.71 -13.16 5.66
CA SER A 118 2.08 -13.96 4.60
C SER A 118 3.06 -14.92 3.93
N ALA A 119 4.26 -14.45 3.59
CA ALA A 119 5.30 -15.28 2.96
C ALA A 119 5.69 -16.48 3.83
N ILE A 120 5.69 -16.30 5.15
CA ILE A 120 6.06 -17.34 6.11
C ILE A 120 4.88 -18.28 6.40
N THR A 121 3.67 -17.77 6.64
CA THR A 121 2.52 -18.61 7.04
C THR A 121 1.91 -19.36 5.87
N GLU A 122 2.03 -18.81 4.65
CA GLU A 122 1.50 -19.41 3.42
C GLU A 122 2.62 -19.96 2.54
N SER A 123 3.79 -20.28 3.12
CA SER A 123 4.97 -20.71 2.37
C SER A 123 4.68 -21.89 1.44
N ASP A 124 3.87 -22.86 1.87
CA ASP A 124 3.53 -24.03 1.05
C ASP A 124 2.67 -23.68 -0.17
N ARG A 125 1.81 -22.65 -0.06
CA ARG A 125 0.96 -22.17 -1.17
C ARG A 125 1.72 -21.23 -2.09
N ILE A 126 2.59 -20.37 -1.54
CA ILE A 126 3.28 -19.32 -2.29
C ILE A 126 4.41 -19.91 -3.13
N THR A 127 4.38 -19.60 -4.43
CA THR A 127 5.41 -20.02 -5.38
C THR A 127 6.35 -18.89 -5.77
N HIS A 128 5.90 -17.63 -5.71
CA HIS A 128 6.68 -16.45 -6.10
C HIS A 128 6.45 -15.30 -5.13
N LEU A 129 7.49 -14.53 -4.84
CA LEU A 129 7.38 -13.25 -4.14
C LEU A 129 7.45 -12.11 -5.17
N ILE A 130 6.68 -11.04 -4.97
CA ILE A 130 6.58 -9.91 -5.91
C ILE A 130 7.04 -8.62 -5.23
N PHE A 131 8.18 -8.09 -5.64
CA PHE A 131 8.67 -6.78 -5.17
C PHE A 131 8.36 -5.70 -6.22
N VAL A 132 7.86 -4.55 -5.78
CA VAL A 132 7.52 -3.43 -6.68
C VAL A 132 8.31 -2.16 -6.34
N HIS A 133 9.17 -1.75 -7.26
CA HIS A 133 9.79 -0.43 -7.30
C HIS A 133 8.87 0.56 -8.04
N GLY A 134 8.60 1.71 -7.43
CA GLY A 134 7.68 2.72 -7.97
C GLY A 134 6.48 3.02 -7.06
N PHE A 135 6.27 2.21 -6.02
CA PHE A 135 5.22 2.41 -5.02
C PHE A 135 5.79 3.06 -3.75
N ASP A 136 6.24 2.26 -2.78
CA ASP A 136 6.79 2.76 -1.51
C ASP A 136 8.14 3.46 -1.68
N ILE A 137 8.86 3.12 -2.75
CA ILE A 137 10.09 3.78 -3.18
C ILE A 137 9.79 4.44 -4.52
N SER A 138 10.05 5.74 -4.62
CA SER A 138 9.86 6.50 -5.86
C SER A 138 10.59 5.83 -7.02
N ALA A 139 9.96 5.81 -8.21
CA ALA A 139 10.53 5.24 -9.42
C ALA A 139 11.87 5.88 -9.83
N GLY A 140 12.14 7.13 -9.41
CA GLY A 140 13.40 7.82 -9.66
C GLY A 140 14.47 7.67 -8.57
N ASN A 141 14.19 6.98 -7.46
CA ASN A 141 15.17 6.76 -6.39
C ASN A 141 15.86 5.39 -6.56
N GLU A 142 16.79 5.31 -7.50
CA GLU A 142 17.49 4.08 -7.85
C GLU A 142 18.38 3.54 -6.73
N ASP A 143 19.04 4.40 -5.94
CA ASP A 143 19.94 3.97 -4.85
C ASP A 143 19.17 3.20 -3.76
N LEU A 144 18.10 3.81 -3.25
CA LEU A 144 17.27 3.17 -2.23
C LEU A 144 16.57 1.92 -2.79
N ALA A 145 16.13 1.98 -4.06
CA ALA A 145 15.53 0.84 -4.73
C ALA A 145 16.52 -0.33 -4.86
N SER A 146 17.75 -0.08 -5.28
CA SER A 146 18.80 -1.09 -5.41
C SER A 146 19.07 -1.80 -4.08
N ARG A 147 19.21 -1.04 -2.99
CA ARG A 147 19.40 -1.59 -1.64
C ARG A 147 18.18 -2.39 -1.16
N ALA A 148 16.98 -1.89 -1.42
CA ALA A 148 15.76 -2.58 -1.02
C ALA A 148 15.53 -3.86 -1.82
N LEU A 149 15.84 -3.84 -3.10
CA LEU A 149 15.76 -4.98 -4.00
C LEU A 149 16.80 -6.04 -3.64
N ALA A 150 18.03 -5.65 -3.32
CA ALA A 150 19.06 -6.57 -2.82
C ALA A 150 18.58 -7.29 -1.55
N SER A 151 18.08 -6.54 -0.56
CA SER A 151 17.51 -7.15 0.65
C SER A 151 16.29 -8.03 0.38
N ALA A 152 15.46 -7.70 -0.61
CA ALA A 152 14.31 -8.52 -0.98
C ALA A 152 14.73 -9.82 -1.68
N ARG A 153 15.79 -9.78 -2.51
CA ARG A 153 16.39 -10.96 -3.14
C ARG A 153 16.98 -11.90 -2.10
N ASP A 154 17.75 -11.37 -1.15
CA ASP A 154 18.35 -12.15 -0.07
C ASP A 154 17.27 -12.83 0.77
N ALA A 155 16.25 -12.08 1.19
CA ALA A 155 15.11 -12.64 1.94
C ALA A 155 14.35 -13.70 1.14
N ALA A 156 14.10 -13.47 -0.15
CA ALA A 156 13.41 -14.43 -1.00
C ALA A 156 14.22 -15.73 -1.15
N ALA A 157 15.54 -15.61 -1.35
CA ALA A 157 16.45 -16.76 -1.44
C ALA A 157 16.48 -17.57 -0.14
N GLU A 158 16.54 -16.91 1.02
CA GLU A 158 16.47 -17.58 2.34
C GLU A 158 15.11 -18.25 2.59
N LEU A 159 14.02 -17.67 2.09
CA LEU A 159 12.68 -18.28 2.11
C LEU A 159 12.49 -19.38 1.03
N GLY A 160 13.48 -19.62 0.18
CA GLY A 160 13.42 -20.61 -0.90
C GLY A 160 12.43 -20.25 -2.01
N LYS A 161 12.21 -18.95 -2.27
CA LYS A 161 11.26 -18.46 -3.27
C LYS A 161 11.94 -17.62 -4.37
N PRO A 162 11.56 -17.76 -5.65
CA PRO A 162 11.93 -16.80 -6.68
C PRO A 162 11.30 -15.43 -6.40
N LEU A 163 12.03 -14.37 -6.77
CA LEU A 163 11.56 -12.99 -6.69
C LEU A 163 11.21 -12.45 -8.09
N ILE A 164 9.96 -12.07 -8.27
CA ILE A 164 9.50 -11.26 -9.39
C ILE A 164 9.76 -9.80 -9.02
N GLU A 165 10.53 -9.12 -9.86
CA GLU A 165 10.97 -7.76 -9.67
C GLU A 165 10.26 -6.86 -10.66
N VAL A 166 9.40 -5.99 -10.16
CA VAL A 166 8.60 -5.10 -10.99
C VAL A 166 9.03 -3.66 -10.75
N LYS A 167 9.20 -2.90 -11.84
CA LYS A 167 9.39 -1.45 -11.80
C LYS A 167 8.27 -0.76 -12.54
N THR A 168 7.57 0.19 -11.90
CA THR A 168 6.45 0.90 -12.51
C THR A 168 6.48 2.40 -12.25
N THR A 169 5.98 3.18 -13.21
CA THR A 169 5.77 4.63 -13.07
C THR A 169 4.32 4.97 -12.74
N LEU A 170 3.43 3.99 -12.55
CA LEU A 170 1.98 4.20 -12.36
C LEU A 170 1.64 5.22 -11.27
N ARG A 171 2.34 5.17 -10.14
CA ARG A 171 2.13 6.14 -9.06
C ARG A 171 2.63 7.54 -9.46
N SER A 172 3.91 7.66 -9.83
CA SER A 172 4.56 8.96 -10.05
C SER A 172 4.11 9.68 -11.33
N ALA A 173 3.86 8.93 -12.42
CA ALA A 173 3.49 9.48 -13.72
C ALA A 173 1.99 9.71 -13.86
N PHE A 174 1.15 9.02 -13.07
CA PHE A 174 -0.30 9.10 -13.17
C PHE A 174 -0.98 9.43 -11.84
N GLY A 175 -0.88 8.56 -10.83
CA GLY A 175 -1.60 8.73 -9.55
C GLY A 175 -1.32 10.06 -8.84
N ASP A 176 -0.04 10.38 -8.63
CA ASP A 176 0.40 11.61 -7.96
C ASP A 176 0.09 12.86 -8.80
N ARG A 177 0.09 12.74 -10.13
CA ARG A 177 -0.27 13.85 -11.06
C ARG A 177 -1.77 14.12 -11.10
N LEU A 178 -2.61 13.13 -10.78
CA LEU A 178 -4.07 13.25 -10.66
C LEU A 178 -4.56 13.50 -9.22
N PRO A 179 -3.69 14.04 -8.36
CA PRO A 179 -3.73 13.92 -6.90
C PRO A 179 -4.69 12.85 -6.34
N LEU A 180 -4.44 11.57 -6.67
CA LEU A 180 -5.15 10.44 -6.07
C LEU A 180 -4.50 10.11 -4.71
N ASP A 181 -5.31 9.86 -3.68
CA ASP A 181 -4.75 9.47 -2.38
C ASP A 181 -4.20 8.04 -2.47
N TRP A 182 -2.90 7.85 -2.22
CA TRP A 182 -2.28 6.53 -2.29
C TRP A 182 -2.96 5.52 -1.36
N GLY A 183 -3.22 5.91 -0.10
CA GLY A 183 -3.76 5.02 0.92
C GLY A 183 -5.26 4.76 0.77
N TYR A 184 -6.06 5.79 0.53
CA TYR A 184 -7.52 5.64 0.47
C TYR A 184 -8.05 5.31 -0.92
N ASP A 185 -7.36 5.71 -1.99
CA ASP A 185 -7.89 5.58 -3.34
C ASP A 185 -7.15 4.49 -4.15
N LEU A 186 -5.81 4.57 -4.28
CA LEU A 186 -5.12 3.94 -5.42
C LEU A 186 -4.36 2.63 -5.14
N HIS A 187 -3.78 2.43 -3.96
CA HIS A 187 -2.74 1.39 -3.81
C HIS A 187 -3.20 -0.05 -4.10
N GLY A 188 -4.41 -0.47 -3.72
CA GLY A 188 -4.89 -1.82 -4.05
C GLY A 188 -5.17 -2.00 -5.54
N ALA A 189 -5.73 -0.99 -6.21
CA ALA A 189 -5.85 -0.99 -7.67
C ALA A 189 -4.48 -0.97 -8.38
N ALA A 190 -3.47 -0.33 -7.79
CA ALA A 190 -2.10 -0.35 -8.30
C ALA A 190 -1.43 -1.73 -8.10
N LEU A 191 -1.69 -2.41 -6.98
CA LEU A 191 -1.29 -3.81 -6.79
C LEU A 191 -2.00 -4.73 -7.80
N ALA A 192 -3.29 -4.51 -8.03
CA ALA A 192 -4.05 -5.26 -9.02
C ALA A 192 -3.48 -5.10 -10.44
N HIS A 193 -3.06 -3.89 -10.83
CA HIS A 193 -2.34 -3.66 -12.09
C HIS A 193 -1.13 -4.59 -12.23
N VAL A 194 -0.29 -4.69 -11.19
CA VAL A 194 0.90 -5.54 -11.22
C VAL A 194 0.52 -7.03 -11.26
N GLY A 195 -0.44 -7.47 -10.45
CA GLY A 195 -0.87 -8.86 -10.44
C GLY A 195 -1.46 -9.32 -11.78
N LEU A 196 -2.28 -8.47 -12.40
CA LEU A 196 -2.85 -8.70 -13.74
C LEU A 196 -1.78 -8.66 -14.83
N ALA A 197 -0.78 -7.78 -14.73
CA ALA A 197 0.34 -7.76 -15.68
C ALA A 197 1.17 -9.04 -15.61
N LEU A 198 1.10 -9.80 -14.51
CA LEU A 198 1.80 -11.08 -14.32
C LEU A 198 0.89 -12.29 -14.60
N SER A 199 -0.24 -12.09 -15.29
CA SER A 199 -1.24 -13.14 -15.57
C SER A 199 -0.68 -14.35 -16.31
N GLY A 200 0.43 -14.21 -17.05
CA GLY A 200 1.12 -15.31 -17.73
C GLY A 200 1.89 -16.25 -16.78
N HIS A 201 2.16 -15.81 -15.54
CA HIS A 201 2.96 -16.58 -14.56
C HIS A 201 2.17 -16.94 -13.30
N LEU A 202 1.14 -16.16 -12.98
CA LEU A 202 0.40 -16.27 -11.73
C LEU A 202 -1.10 -16.51 -12.00
N SER A 203 -1.68 -17.49 -11.32
CA SER A 203 -3.13 -17.75 -11.29
C SER A 203 -3.80 -17.13 -10.06
N THR A 204 -3.05 -16.95 -8.98
CA THR A 204 -3.49 -16.30 -7.75
C THR A 204 -2.45 -15.29 -7.29
N VAL A 205 -2.90 -14.10 -6.88
CA VAL A 205 -2.04 -13.06 -6.32
C VAL A 205 -2.55 -12.67 -4.94
N MET A 206 -1.74 -12.98 -3.94
CA MET A 206 -2.00 -12.69 -2.55
C MET A 206 -1.57 -11.26 -2.19
N ILE A 207 -2.48 -10.51 -1.58
CA ILE A 207 -2.27 -9.18 -1.04
C ILE A 207 -2.25 -9.28 0.50
N PRO A 208 -1.07 -9.11 1.14
CA PRO A 208 -1.00 -9.10 2.60
C PRO A 208 -1.81 -7.96 3.22
N SER A 209 -2.72 -8.29 4.14
CA SER A 209 -3.61 -7.32 4.76
C SER A 209 -2.85 -6.29 5.61
N SER A 210 -3.29 -5.03 5.53
CA SER A 210 -2.79 -3.98 6.43
C SER A 210 -3.55 -3.92 7.77
N ASN A 211 -4.80 -4.39 7.78
CA ASN A 211 -5.73 -4.31 8.92
C ASN A 211 -6.31 -5.69 9.20
N SER A 212 -6.56 -5.97 10.48
CA SER A 212 -7.42 -7.08 10.87
C SER A 212 -8.89 -6.73 10.60
N ARG A 213 -9.78 -7.74 10.62
CA ARG A 213 -11.24 -7.57 10.55
C ARG A 213 -11.78 -6.54 11.55
N TRP A 214 -11.12 -6.40 12.70
CA TRP A 214 -11.53 -5.51 13.79
C TRP A 214 -11.09 -4.06 13.57
N ASP A 215 -10.14 -3.85 12.66
CA ASP A 215 -9.54 -2.56 12.33
C ASP A 215 -9.88 -2.11 10.91
N LEU A 216 -10.79 -2.81 10.22
CA LEU A 216 -11.19 -2.47 8.87
C LEU A 216 -11.79 -1.07 8.82
N LEU A 217 -11.36 -0.34 7.80
CA LEU A 217 -11.90 0.94 7.41
C LEU A 217 -11.82 1.01 5.89
N PRO A 218 -12.62 1.89 5.26
CA PRO A 218 -12.43 2.20 3.86
C PRO A 218 -10.96 2.53 3.55
N TRP A 219 -10.38 1.74 2.66
CA TRP A 219 -8.96 1.75 2.33
C TRP A 219 -8.78 1.25 0.90
N GLY A 220 -7.77 1.74 0.18
CA GLY A 220 -7.56 1.42 -1.23
C GLY A 220 -7.22 -0.05 -1.51
N SER A 221 -6.88 -0.84 -0.48
CA SER A 221 -6.81 -2.31 -0.50
C SER A 221 -7.64 -2.82 0.67
N HIS A 222 -8.58 -3.71 0.39
CA HIS A 222 -9.61 -4.13 1.34
C HIS A 222 -10.20 -5.48 0.91
N PRO A 223 -10.62 -6.37 1.82
CA PRO A 223 -11.21 -7.67 1.46
C PRO A 223 -12.47 -7.57 0.59
N ASP A 224 -13.29 -6.54 0.75
CA ASP A 224 -14.46 -6.30 -0.10
C ASP A 224 -14.13 -5.70 -1.48
N LEU A 225 -12.87 -5.30 -1.72
CA LEU A 225 -12.46 -4.60 -2.94
C LEU A 225 -11.44 -5.41 -3.75
N ASP A 226 -10.44 -5.97 -3.09
CA ASP A 226 -9.31 -6.61 -3.75
C ASP A 226 -9.72 -7.80 -4.64
N PRO A 227 -10.62 -8.71 -4.21
CA PRO A 227 -11.09 -9.81 -5.07
C PRO A 227 -11.83 -9.34 -6.32
N LEU A 228 -12.43 -8.13 -6.29
CA LEU A 228 -13.18 -7.58 -7.43
C LEU A 228 -12.29 -7.14 -8.59
N TRP A 229 -10.97 -7.09 -8.38
CA TRP A 229 -10.00 -6.83 -9.45
C TRP A 229 -9.59 -8.07 -10.24
N SER A 230 -10.12 -9.25 -9.88
CA SER A 230 -9.77 -10.52 -10.53
C SER A 230 -10.16 -10.55 -12.02
N SER A 231 -9.42 -11.33 -12.79
CA SER A 231 -9.69 -11.65 -14.20
C SER A 231 -10.00 -13.13 -14.37
N SER A 232 -10.28 -13.58 -15.60
CA SER A 232 -10.41 -15.02 -15.88
C SER A 232 -9.09 -15.79 -15.66
N SER A 233 -7.95 -15.09 -15.72
CA SER A 233 -6.62 -15.68 -15.54
C SER A 233 -6.04 -15.52 -14.13
N VAL A 234 -6.46 -14.52 -13.35
CA VAL A 234 -5.86 -14.17 -12.04
C VAL A 234 -6.94 -13.92 -11.00
N THR A 235 -6.84 -14.62 -9.87
CA THR A 235 -7.63 -14.34 -8.66
C THR A 235 -6.81 -13.53 -7.64
N PHE A 236 -7.39 -12.46 -7.09
CA PHE A 236 -6.79 -11.74 -5.97
C PHE A 236 -7.29 -12.27 -4.62
N ASP A 237 -6.36 -12.59 -3.72
CA ASP A 237 -6.62 -13.11 -2.37
C ASP A 237 -6.14 -12.08 -1.33
N HIS A 238 -7.06 -11.52 -0.54
CA HIS A 238 -6.71 -10.56 0.52
C HIS A 238 -6.35 -11.31 1.81
N HIS A 239 -5.06 -11.49 2.05
CA HIS A 239 -4.61 -12.45 3.05
C HIS A 239 -4.43 -11.86 4.45
N GLU A 240 -5.07 -12.60 5.36
CA GLU A 240 -5.09 -12.60 6.82
C GLU A 240 -5.82 -11.45 7.51
N LEU A 241 -7.10 -11.64 7.80
CA LEU A 241 -7.92 -10.69 8.55
C LEU A 241 -8.05 -11.02 10.04
N GLU A 242 -7.75 -12.24 10.46
CA GLU A 242 -7.98 -12.69 11.84
C GLU A 242 -6.78 -12.36 12.75
N VAL A 243 -5.60 -12.09 12.17
CA VAL A 243 -4.39 -11.75 12.93
C VAL A 243 -4.07 -10.25 12.86
N ASN A 244 -4.11 -9.59 14.01
CA ASN A 244 -3.71 -8.19 14.14
C ASN A 244 -2.18 -8.01 14.02
N ARG A 245 -1.74 -6.76 13.89
CA ARG A 245 -0.31 -6.46 13.69
C ARG A 245 0.60 -7.03 14.79
N LEU A 246 0.17 -7.04 16.05
CA LEU A 246 0.99 -7.60 17.14
C LEU A 246 1.13 -9.11 16.99
N GLY A 247 0.04 -9.82 16.64
CA GLY A 247 0.08 -11.24 16.31
C GLY A 247 1.03 -11.52 15.14
N LYS A 248 0.99 -10.69 14.09
CA LYS A 248 1.93 -10.79 12.97
C LYS A 248 3.38 -10.62 13.42
N LEU A 249 3.65 -9.60 14.26
CA LEU A 249 4.99 -9.36 14.83
C LEU A 249 5.47 -10.52 15.72
N ARG A 250 4.60 -11.09 16.55
CA ARG A 250 4.90 -12.30 17.34
C ARG A 250 5.28 -13.47 16.44
N ARG A 251 4.58 -13.66 15.32
CA ARG A 251 4.89 -14.77 14.38
C ARG A 251 6.20 -14.57 13.63
N ILE A 252 6.43 -13.37 13.08
CA ILE A 252 7.66 -13.11 12.30
C ILE A 252 8.88 -12.87 13.20
N GLY A 253 8.68 -12.47 14.46
CA GLY A 253 9.77 -12.29 15.43
C GLY A 253 10.50 -13.59 15.78
N LEU A 254 9.91 -14.74 15.46
CA LEU A 254 10.51 -16.06 15.60
C LEU A 254 11.30 -16.51 14.36
N ASP A 255 11.34 -15.68 13.31
CA ASP A 255 11.91 -16.03 12.00
C ASP A 255 13.17 -15.19 11.73
N GLU A 256 14.30 -15.88 11.56
CA GLU A 256 15.62 -15.23 11.38
C GLU A 256 15.67 -14.38 10.10
N THR A 257 15.13 -14.90 8.98
CA THR A 257 15.08 -14.18 7.70
C THR A 257 14.28 -12.88 7.84
N ALA A 258 13.12 -12.93 8.49
CA ALA A 258 12.33 -11.73 8.76
C ALA A 258 13.09 -10.72 9.62
N MET A 259 13.73 -11.16 10.71
CA MET A 259 14.45 -10.23 11.61
C MET A 259 15.69 -9.61 10.95
N LYS A 260 16.35 -10.34 10.04
CA LYS A 260 17.50 -9.86 9.27
C LYS A 260 17.13 -8.86 8.17
N HIS A 261 15.98 -9.03 7.52
CA HIS A 261 15.63 -8.29 6.29
C HIS A 261 14.40 -7.35 6.41
N LEU A 262 13.85 -7.16 7.62
CA LEU A 262 12.63 -6.36 7.82
C LEU A 262 12.75 -4.90 7.33
N ARG A 263 11.94 -4.51 6.35
CA ARG A 263 11.81 -3.14 5.84
C ARG A 263 10.44 -2.56 6.16
N VAL A 264 10.38 -1.63 7.11
CA VAL A 264 9.12 -0.96 7.46
C VAL A 264 9.08 0.50 7.05
N CYS A 265 10.22 1.17 6.91
CA CYS A 265 10.22 2.61 6.66
C CYS A 265 9.78 2.97 5.23
N TRP A 266 8.79 3.85 5.12
CA TRP A 266 8.39 4.48 3.85
C TRP A 266 8.85 5.94 3.74
N GLU A 267 9.21 6.57 4.86
CA GLU A 267 9.71 7.95 4.85
C GLU A 267 11.17 8.04 4.41
N ASN A 268 11.93 6.94 4.60
CA ASN A 268 13.32 6.77 4.20
C ASN A 268 14.19 8.02 4.44
N ARG A 269 14.02 8.66 5.62
CA ARG A 269 14.72 9.91 5.98
C ARG A 269 16.22 9.74 5.81
N ASP A 270 16.83 10.70 5.12
CA ASP A 270 18.25 10.72 4.76
C ASP A 270 18.67 9.52 3.89
N GLY A 271 17.76 9.00 3.06
CA GLY A 271 18.02 7.86 2.17
C GLY A 271 18.18 6.52 2.90
N ARG A 272 17.79 6.43 4.18
CA ARG A 272 17.98 5.20 4.97
C ARG A 272 16.96 4.11 4.62
N PHE A 273 17.42 2.85 4.65
CA PHE A 273 16.59 1.67 4.49
C PHE A 273 15.47 1.60 5.54
N ASN A 274 15.85 1.68 6.82
CA ASN A 274 14.96 2.02 7.94
C ASN A 274 15.53 3.25 8.68
N CYS A 275 14.74 4.31 8.84
CA CYS A 275 15.25 5.52 9.49
C CYS A 275 15.28 5.45 11.03
N GLY A 276 14.61 4.46 11.64
CA GLY A 276 14.57 4.27 13.10
C GLY A 276 13.71 5.26 13.88
N VAL A 277 13.37 6.42 13.30
CA VAL A 277 12.79 7.58 14.01
C VAL A 277 11.40 7.99 13.53
N CYS A 278 10.90 7.45 12.41
CA CYS A 278 9.54 7.73 11.96
C CYS A 278 8.51 6.93 12.75
N PHE A 279 7.23 7.33 12.65
CA PHE A 279 6.13 6.63 13.34
C PHE A 279 6.10 5.13 13.03
N LYS A 280 6.31 4.73 11.76
CA LYS A 280 6.24 3.31 11.35
C LYS A 280 7.40 2.50 11.91
N CYS A 281 8.62 3.06 11.95
CA CYS A 281 9.77 2.42 12.62
C CYS A 281 9.54 2.30 14.12
N ILE A 282 9.14 3.39 14.80
CA ILE A 282 8.90 3.42 16.24
C ILE A 282 7.80 2.42 16.65
N ARG A 283 6.64 2.43 15.96
CA ARG A 283 5.55 1.47 16.22
C ARG A 283 6.02 0.03 16.05
N THR A 284 6.88 -0.23 15.06
CA THR A 284 7.40 -1.58 14.81
C THR A 284 8.38 -1.99 15.90
N LYS A 285 9.30 -1.12 16.32
CA LYS A 285 10.22 -1.41 17.44
C LYS A 285 9.47 -1.70 18.75
N ILE A 286 8.46 -0.89 19.09
CA ILE A 286 7.59 -1.13 20.26
C ILE A 286 6.90 -2.49 20.16
N GLY A 287 6.35 -2.82 18.99
CA GLY A 287 5.66 -4.10 18.78
C GLY A 287 6.60 -5.31 18.77
N LEU A 288 7.83 -5.18 18.28
CA LEU A 288 8.86 -6.21 18.34
C LEU A 288 9.32 -6.44 19.79
N ALA A 289 9.56 -5.37 20.55
CA ALA A 289 9.86 -5.46 21.98
C ALA A 289 8.75 -6.19 22.74
N ALA A 290 7.48 -5.84 22.50
CA ALA A 290 6.33 -6.53 23.07
C ALA A 290 6.19 -8.00 22.61
N ALA A 291 6.80 -8.37 21.49
CA ALA A 291 6.88 -9.75 21.00
C ALA A 291 8.11 -10.51 21.52
N GLY A 292 8.98 -9.87 22.32
CA GLY A 292 10.24 -10.47 22.76
C GLY A 292 11.27 -10.62 21.64
N ALA A 293 11.16 -9.83 20.57
CA ALA A 293 11.99 -9.92 19.38
C ALA A 293 12.72 -8.59 19.09
N GLU A 294 13.83 -8.69 18.37
CA GLU A 294 14.58 -7.56 17.82
C GLU A 294 14.96 -7.86 16.37
N SER A 295 15.09 -6.81 15.56
CA SER A 295 15.42 -6.95 14.13
C SER A 295 16.70 -6.19 13.82
N GLU A 296 17.68 -6.89 13.27
CA GLU A 296 18.97 -6.33 12.82
C GLU A 296 18.76 -5.23 11.76
N ALA A 297 17.70 -5.34 10.95
CA ALA A 297 17.34 -4.35 9.95
C ALA A 297 16.84 -3.02 10.54
N LEU A 298 16.46 -2.97 11.82
CA LEU A 298 15.99 -1.77 12.50
C LEU A 298 17.12 -1.14 13.34
N PRO A 299 17.51 0.12 13.07
CA PRO A 299 18.71 0.67 13.67
C PRO A 299 18.50 1.07 15.13
N GLY A 300 19.25 0.46 16.05
CA GLY A 300 19.37 0.86 17.45
C GLY A 300 18.08 0.81 18.28
N PRO A 301 18.14 1.20 19.57
CA PRO A 301 16.99 1.17 20.48
C PRO A 301 15.91 2.19 20.10
N ILE A 302 14.80 2.21 20.85
CA ILE A 302 13.73 3.21 20.66
C ILE A 302 14.24 4.59 21.08
N ASP A 303 14.36 5.51 20.13
CA ASP A 303 14.79 6.88 20.39
C ASP A 303 13.65 7.69 21.05
N LEU A 304 13.79 7.97 22.35
CA LEU A 304 12.82 8.71 23.13
C LEU A 304 12.61 10.15 22.64
N HIS A 305 13.65 10.81 22.11
CA HIS A 305 13.52 12.14 21.54
C HIS A 305 12.68 12.09 20.26
N ALA A 306 12.98 11.14 19.38
CA ALA A 306 12.19 10.91 18.17
C ALA A 306 10.72 10.64 18.51
N VAL A 307 10.44 9.76 19.48
CA VAL A 307 9.07 9.48 19.96
C VAL A 307 8.36 10.76 20.40
N ARG A 308 8.98 11.57 21.28
CA ARG A 308 8.41 12.84 21.77
C ARG A 308 8.13 13.84 20.65
N SER A 309 8.90 13.77 19.56
CA SER A 309 8.81 14.68 18.40
C SER A 309 7.69 14.31 17.41
N LEU A 310 7.14 13.10 17.49
CA LEU A 310 6.13 12.62 16.55
C LEU A 310 4.90 13.53 16.50
N THR A 311 4.46 13.82 15.28
CA THR A 311 3.17 14.46 15.03
C THR A 311 2.16 13.37 14.69
N LEU A 312 1.23 13.10 15.62
CA LEU A 312 0.37 11.92 15.57
C LEU A 312 -1.05 12.23 15.09
N THR A 313 -1.61 11.33 14.28
CA THR A 313 -3.06 11.24 14.03
C THR A 313 -3.78 10.50 15.16
N ASN A 314 -5.12 10.49 15.18
CA ASN A 314 -5.89 9.71 16.17
C ASN A 314 -5.54 8.21 16.09
N ARG A 315 -5.49 7.67 14.87
CA ARG A 315 -5.15 6.27 14.60
C ARG A 315 -3.73 5.94 15.05
N GLN A 316 -2.78 6.84 14.83
CA GLN A 316 -1.40 6.67 15.31
C GLN A 316 -1.29 6.70 16.84
N CYS A 317 -2.07 7.54 17.53
CA CYS A 317 -2.14 7.49 19.00
C CYS A 317 -2.68 6.15 19.50
N HIS A 318 -3.75 5.63 18.88
CA HIS A 318 -4.31 4.32 19.23
C HIS A 318 -3.27 3.20 19.05
N HIS A 319 -2.58 3.19 17.91
CA HIS A 319 -1.51 2.22 17.63
C HIS A 319 -0.38 2.22 18.66
N LEU A 320 0.06 3.39 19.14
CA LEU A 320 1.10 3.45 20.18
C LEU A 320 0.57 2.97 21.53
N ARG A 321 -0.66 3.31 21.91
CA ARG A 321 -1.26 2.82 23.16
C ARG A 321 -1.40 1.30 23.17
N ASN A 322 -1.88 0.71 22.08
CA ASN A 322 -1.98 -0.75 21.98
C ASN A 322 -0.60 -1.40 22.06
N GLY A 323 0.43 -0.77 21.49
CA GLY A 323 1.82 -1.23 21.63
C GLY A 323 2.33 -1.18 23.06
N LEU A 324 2.06 -0.09 23.81
CA LEU A 324 2.43 0.00 25.21
C LEU A 324 1.70 -1.02 26.09
N ALA A 325 0.39 -1.20 25.88
CA ALA A 325 -0.39 -2.21 26.58
C ALA A 325 0.15 -3.63 26.33
N ALA A 326 0.61 -3.89 25.10
CA ALA A 326 1.24 -5.17 24.77
C ALA A 326 2.60 -5.36 25.45
N MET A 327 3.41 -4.30 25.61
CA MET A 327 4.66 -4.37 26.38
C MET A 327 4.37 -4.66 27.86
N GLU A 328 3.33 -4.04 28.41
CA GLU A 328 2.89 -4.26 29.80
C GLU A 328 2.42 -5.71 30.01
N GLU A 329 1.56 -6.23 29.12
CA GLU A 329 1.12 -7.64 29.15
C GLU A 329 2.29 -8.62 29.06
N ALA A 330 3.32 -8.30 28.26
CA ALA A 330 4.51 -9.12 28.09
C ALA A 330 5.56 -8.94 29.21
N GLY A 331 5.35 -8.02 30.17
CA GLY A 331 6.29 -7.77 31.27
C GLY A 331 7.61 -7.09 30.86
N VAL A 332 7.62 -6.39 29.72
CA VAL A 332 8.82 -5.75 29.12
C VAL A 332 8.70 -4.22 29.05
N THR A 333 7.93 -3.61 29.95
CA THR A 333 7.68 -2.17 29.99
C THR A 333 8.98 -1.36 30.13
N ASP A 334 9.07 -0.26 29.37
CA ASP A 334 10.12 0.76 29.50
C ASP A 334 9.46 2.11 29.84
N ASP A 335 9.70 2.60 31.07
CA ASP A 335 9.13 3.85 31.58
C ASP A 335 9.51 5.07 30.73
N GLY A 336 10.70 5.07 30.14
CA GLY A 336 11.17 6.12 29.24
C GLY A 336 10.35 6.17 27.95
N VAL A 337 10.06 5.00 27.37
CA VAL A 337 9.21 4.86 26.18
C VAL A 337 7.77 5.27 26.49
N VAL A 338 7.20 4.80 27.61
CA VAL A 338 5.85 5.18 28.06
C VAL A 338 5.73 6.70 28.21
N ALA A 339 6.66 7.32 28.96
CA ALA A 339 6.66 8.76 29.17
C ALA A 339 6.83 9.56 27.86
N ALA A 340 7.64 9.05 26.92
CA ALA A 340 7.84 9.68 25.63
C ALA A 340 6.57 9.63 24.75
N VAL A 341 5.88 8.49 24.71
CA VAL A 341 4.61 8.32 23.98
C VAL A 341 3.52 9.23 24.58
N ASP A 342 3.38 9.26 25.90
CA ASP A 342 2.42 10.13 26.59
C ASP A 342 2.67 11.60 26.31
N THR A 343 3.95 12.00 26.25
CA THR A 343 4.34 13.35 25.86
C THR A 343 3.91 13.65 24.43
N ALA A 344 4.16 12.76 23.47
CA ALA A 344 3.75 12.94 22.07
C ALA A 344 2.22 13.08 21.93
N ILE A 345 1.46 12.23 22.64
CA ILE A 345 -0.01 12.26 22.67
C ILE A 345 -0.53 13.55 23.30
N ARG A 346 0.05 14.02 24.42
CA ARG A 346 -0.33 15.28 25.06
C ARG A 346 -0.04 16.49 24.16
N ARG A 347 1.14 16.56 23.55
CA ARG A 347 1.51 17.64 22.60
C ARG A 347 0.51 17.77 21.46
N ARG A 348 0.01 16.65 20.94
CA ARG A 348 -1.05 16.65 19.93
C ARG A 348 -2.33 17.33 20.43
N ARG A 349 -2.80 16.97 21.63
CA ARG A 349 -4.01 17.58 22.24
C ARG A 349 -3.86 19.09 22.38
N TRP A 350 -2.69 19.56 22.84
CA TRP A 350 -2.37 20.99 22.94
C TRP A 350 -2.38 21.69 21.58
N ARG A 351 -1.75 21.09 20.55
CA ARG A 351 -1.76 21.65 19.18
C ARG A 351 -3.18 21.76 18.62
N GLN A 352 -4.02 20.75 18.86
CA GLN A 352 -5.42 20.79 18.45
C GLN A 352 -6.21 21.89 19.16
N ALA A 353 -6.10 21.98 20.48
CA ALA A 353 -6.74 23.05 21.27
C ALA A 353 -6.29 24.45 20.80
N ALA A 354 -4.98 24.65 20.59
CA ALA A 354 -4.43 25.91 20.09
C ALA A 354 -4.88 26.25 18.67
N SER A 355 -5.08 25.23 17.80
CA SER A 355 -5.64 25.44 16.46
C SER A 355 -7.12 25.86 16.51
N TYR A 356 -7.90 25.24 17.41
CA TYR A 356 -9.31 25.59 17.65
C TYR A 356 -9.45 27.03 18.17
N LEU A 357 -8.63 27.41 19.16
CA LEU A 357 -8.60 28.77 19.70
C LEU A 357 -8.20 29.82 18.65
N ARG A 358 -7.24 29.49 17.78
CA ARG A 358 -6.86 30.36 16.65
C ARG A 358 -8.00 30.51 15.64
N ARG A 359 -8.69 29.42 15.31
CA ARG A 359 -9.83 29.43 14.38
C ARG A 359 -11.02 30.19 14.97
N ALA A 360 -11.34 30.00 16.24
CA ALA A 360 -12.35 30.74 16.96
C ALA A 360 -12.04 32.25 16.96
N ARG A 361 -10.80 32.66 17.28
CA ARG A 361 -10.36 34.05 17.18
C ARG A 361 -10.50 34.63 15.76
N SER A 362 -10.16 33.87 14.72
CA SER A 362 -10.32 34.32 13.32
C SER A 362 -11.78 34.53 12.91
N ILE A 363 -12.69 33.67 13.40
CA ILE A 363 -14.13 33.79 13.16
C ILE A 363 -14.69 35.00 13.90
N SER A 364 -14.29 35.22 15.16
CA SER A 364 -14.68 36.39 15.95
C SER A 364 -14.21 37.70 15.31
N ILE A 365 -12.98 37.77 14.80
CA ILE A 365 -12.45 38.95 14.09
C ILE A 365 -13.21 39.18 12.76
N GLY A 366 -13.57 38.10 12.04
CA GLY A 366 -14.37 38.19 10.81
C GLY A 366 -15.81 38.67 11.04
N LEU A 367 -16.44 38.26 12.14
CA LEU A 367 -17.77 38.71 12.55
C LEU A 367 -17.78 40.18 13.01
N ILE A 368 -16.72 40.64 13.68
CA ILE A 368 -16.56 42.04 14.07
C ILE A 368 -16.39 42.93 12.82
N ARG A 369 -15.57 42.51 11.85
CA ARG A 369 -15.39 43.28 10.60
C ARG A 369 -16.66 43.38 9.75
N ARG A 370 -17.53 42.36 9.75
CA ARG A 370 -18.83 42.39 9.04
C ARG A 370 -19.93 43.20 9.73
N ARG A 371 -19.77 43.57 11.00
CA ARG A 371 -20.70 44.46 11.72
C ARG A 371 -20.34 45.94 11.62
N VAL A 372 -19.15 46.25 11.10
CA VAL A 372 -18.61 47.61 10.96
C VAL A 372 -18.60 48.07 9.49
N SER A 373 -19.00 47.19 8.56
CA SER A 373 -19.39 47.49 7.18
C SER A 373 -20.91 47.48 7.07
#